data_AF-A0A4R4J5J3-F1
#
_entry.id   AF-A0A4R4J5J3-F1
#
_cell.length_a   1.000
_cell.length_b   1.000
_cell.length_c   1.000
_cell.angle_alpha   90.00
_cell.angle_beta   90.00
_cell.angle_gamma   90.00
#
_symmetry.space_group_name_H-M   'P 1'
#
loop_
_entity.id
_entity.type
_entity.pdbx_description
1 polymer ?
#
loop_
_entity_poly.entity_id
_entity_poly.type
_entity_poly.pdbx_seq_one_letter_code
_entity_poly.pdbx_strand_id
1 'polypeptide(L)'
;MKTKLNELLEFPCSFTYKVMGLAEPELVNQVVEVVQRHAPGDYSPQVKPSSKGNYHSVSITINATHIEQVETLYEELGNLELVRVVL
;
A
#
# COMPACT_ATOMS: atom_id res chain seq x y z
N MET A 1 14.32 -22.05 -10.23
CA MET A 1 14.43 -20.58 -10.36
C MET A 1 14.09 -19.97 -9.01
N LYS A 2 15.10 -19.61 -8.21
CA LYS A 2 14.91 -18.78 -7.01
C LYS A 2 15.34 -17.39 -7.40
N THR A 3 14.38 -16.48 -7.54
CA THR A 3 14.60 -15.10 -7.97
C THR A 3 15.53 -14.42 -6.97
N LYS A 4 16.65 -13.89 -7.46
CA LYS A 4 17.72 -13.22 -6.70
C LYS A 4 17.28 -11.96 -5.93
N LEU A 5 15.99 -11.66 -5.83
CA LEU A 5 15.48 -10.49 -5.11
C LEU A 5 15.43 -10.72 -3.58
N ASN A 6 15.26 -11.96 -3.12
CA ASN A 6 15.20 -12.29 -1.70
C ASN A 6 16.52 -12.06 -0.95
N GLU A 7 17.66 -12.01 -1.65
CA GLU A 7 18.99 -11.80 -1.05
C GLU A 7 19.50 -10.35 -1.19
N LEU A 8 18.78 -9.46 -1.88
CA LEU A 8 19.20 -8.08 -2.17
C LEU A 8 18.49 -7.02 -1.32
N LEU A 9 17.45 -7.40 -0.57
CA LEU A 9 16.73 -6.52 0.35
C LEU A 9 16.87 -7.03 1.78
N GLU A 10 17.42 -6.19 2.65
CA GLU A 10 17.49 -6.44 4.08
C GLU A 10 16.11 -6.14 4.70
N PHE A 11 15.45 -7.17 5.20
CA PHE A 11 14.20 -7.05 5.94
C PHE A 11 14.48 -7.11 7.45
N PRO A 12 13.75 -6.35 8.30
CA PRO A 12 12.59 -5.53 7.98
C PRO A 12 12.94 -4.19 7.30
N CYS A 13 12.23 -3.86 6.23
CA CYS A 13 12.40 -2.58 5.52
C CYS A 13 11.12 -1.76 5.54
N SER A 14 11.27 -0.44 5.67
CA SER A 14 10.14 0.49 5.63
C SER A 14 9.87 0.88 4.18
N PHE A 15 8.73 0.46 3.63
CA PHE A 15 8.34 0.77 2.26
C PHE A 15 7.14 1.72 2.27
N THR A 16 7.22 2.81 1.52
CA THR A 16 6.11 3.78 1.46
C THR A 16 5.37 3.63 0.14
N TYR A 17 4.12 3.22 0.21
CA TYR A 17 3.21 3.17 -0.92
C TYR A 17 2.45 4.47 -1.03
N LYS A 18 2.23 4.91 -2.26
CA LYS A 18 1.36 6.01 -2.62
C LYS A 18 0.21 5.49 -3.45
N VAL A 19 -0.94 5.37 -2.81
CA VAL A 19 -2.19 4.99 -3.44
C VAL A 19 -2.95 6.26 -3.83
N MET A 20 -3.32 6.39 -5.09
CA MET A 20 -4.28 7.40 -5.55
C MET A 20 -5.57 6.70 -5.94
N GLY A 21 -6.67 7.16 -5.38
CA GLY A 21 -7.99 6.63 -5.70
C GLY A 21 -9.08 7.66 -5.48
N LEU A 22 -10.34 7.22 -5.57
CA LEU A 22 -11.51 8.06 -5.36
C LEU A 22 -11.50 8.71 -3.97
N ALA A 23 -12.14 9.88 -3.88
CA ALA A 23 -12.21 10.65 -2.64
C ALA A 23 -13.20 10.05 -1.61
N GLU A 24 -13.00 8.77 -1.27
CA GLU A 24 -13.89 7.98 -0.41
C GLU A 24 -13.14 7.55 0.87
N PRO A 25 -13.77 7.61 2.06
CA PRO A 25 -13.17 7.10 3.29
C PRO A 25 -12.99 5.57 3.26
N GLU A 26 -13.77 4.87 2.44
CA GLU A 26 -13.65 3.42 2.23
C GLU A 26 -12.31 3.04 1.61
N LEU A 27 -11.73 3.88 0.75
CA LEU A 27 -10.43 3.64 0.13
C LEU A 27 -9.36 3.41 1.21
N VAL A 28 -9.31 4.29 2.20
CA VAL A 28 -8.32 4.23 3.29
C VAL A 28 -8.55 3.01 4.15
N ASN A 29 -9.81 2.70 4.47
CA ASN A 29 -10.16 1.51 5.25
C ASN A 29 -9.74 0.23 4.53
N GLN A 30 -10.05 0.09 3.24
CA GLN A 30 -9.66 -1.09 2.45
C GLN A 30 -8.14 -1.20 2.32
N VAL A 31 -7.44 -0.09 2.05
CA VAL A 31 -5.97 -0.08 1.99
C VAL A 31 -5.36 -0.56 3.31
N VAL A 32 -5.83 -0.02 4.44
CA VAL A 32 -5.32 -0.40 5.76
C VAL A 32 -5.69 -1.84 6.10
N GLU A 33 -6.89 -2.31 5.79
CA GLU A 33 -7.32 -3.68 6.07
C GLU A 33 -6.45 -4.70 5.31
N VAL A 34 -6.23 -4.49 4.02
CA VAL A 34 -5.37 -5.34 3.20
C VAL A 34 -3.93 -5.30 3.73
N VAL A 35 -3.39 -4.11 3.98
CA VAL A 35 -2.06 -3.94 4.59
C VAL A 35 -1.97 -4.71 5.90
N GLN A 36 -2.92 -4.54 6.80
CA GLN A 36 -2.91 -5.15 8.12
C GLN A 36 -3.03 -6.68 8.07
N ARG A 37 -3.73 -7.23 7.06
CA ARG A 37 -3.88 -8.67 6.84
C ARG A 37 -2.57 -9.32 6.40
N HIS A 38 -1.82 -8.68 5.52
CA HIS A 38 -0.56 -9.20 4.99
C HIS A 38 0.64 -8.82 5.87
N ALA A 39 0.57 -7.64 6.47
CA ALA A 39 1.58 -7.01 7.29
C ALA A 39 0.88 -6.51 8.57
N PRO A 40 0.92 -7.23 9.69
CA PRO A 40 0.46 -6.68 10.95
C PRO A 40 1.50 -5.69 11.48
N GLY A 41 1.11 -4.44 11.70
CA GLY A 41 2.03 -3.40 12.14
C GLY A 41 1.32 -2.08 12.41
N ASP A 42 2.10 -1.10 12.84
CA ASP A 42 1.61 0.26 13.08
C ASP A 42 1.76 1.07 11.80
N TYR A 43 0.64 1.30 11.12
CA TYR A 43 0.58 2.04 9.86
C TYR A 43 -0.03 3.41 10.10
N SER A 44 0.64 4.44 9.60
CA SER A 44 0.13 5.82 9.62
C SER A 44 -0.23 6.26 8.19
N PRO A 45 -1.39 5.85 7.63
CA PRO A 45 -1.83 6.29 6.33
C PRO A 45 -2.09 7.80 6.34
N GLN A 46 -1.34 8.54 5.54
CA GLN A 46 -1.51 9.96 5.38
C GLN A 46 -2.38 10.24 4.15
N VAL A 47 -3.60 10.70 4.38
CA VAL A 47 -4.58 10.97 3.32
C VAL A 47 -4.55 12.46 2.99
N LYS A 48 -4.33 12.77 1.72
CA LYS A 48 -4.42 14.13 1.18
C LYS A 48 -5.56 14.22 0.17
N PRO A 49 -6.57 15.06 0.40
CA PRO A 49 -7.53 15.40 -0.64
C PRO A 49 -6.84 16.14 -1.79
N SER A 50 -7.16 15.74 -3.01
CA SER A 50 -6.71 16.45 -4.20
C SER A 50 -7.43 17.79 -4.33
N SER A 51 -6.80 18.80 -4.96
CA SER A 51 -7.36 20.15 -5.10
C SER A 51 -8.76 20.21 -5.72
N LYS A 52 -9.13 19.19 -6.50
CA LYS A 52 -10.43 19.10 -7.17
C LYS A 52 -11.47 18.27 -6.41
N GLY A 53 -11.11 17.69 -5.26
CA GLY A 53 -12.00 16.88 -4.41
C GLY A 53 -12.46 15.54 -4.99
N ASN A 54 -12.01 15.17 -6.19
CA ASN A 54 -12.43 13.91 -6.85
C ASN A 54 -11.57 12.71 -6.43
N TYR A 55 -10.35 12.96 -5.94
CA TYR A 55 -9.39 11.91 -5.61
C TYR A 55 -8.72 12.15 -4.26
N HIS A 56 -8.40 11.07 -3.56
CA HIS A 56 -7.52 11.06 -2.40
C HIS A 56 -6.18 10.43 -2.77
N SER A 57 -5.10 11.07 -2.30
CA SER A 57 -3.77 10.46 -2.29
C SER A 57 -3.47 9.97 -0.89
N VAL A 58 -3.38 8.66 -0.72
CA VAL A 58 -3.05 7.98 0.53
C VAL A 58 -1.58 7.57 0.45
N SER A 59 -0.78 8.04 1.39
CA SER A 59 0.60 7.59 1.57
C SER A 59 0.65 6.67 2.78
N ILE A 60 0.96 5.39 2.60
CA ILE A 60 1.05 4.42 3.68
C ILE A 60 2.45 3.84 3.75
N THR A 61 3.11 4.00 4.89
CA THR A 61 4.43 3.42 5.15
C THR A 61 4.23 2.08 5.84
N ILE A 62 4.60 1.00 5.17
CA ILE A 62 4.52 -0.35 5.69
C ILE A 62 5.88 -0.89 6.12
N ASN A 63 5.89 -1.77 7.12
CA ASN A 63 7.06 -2.58 7.42
C ASN A 63 6.96 -3.91 6.68
N ALA A 64 7.71 -4.04 5.60
CA ALA A 64 7.79 -5.28 4.85
C ALA A 64 8.80 -6.20 5.54
N THR A 65 8.42 -7.46 5.74
CA THR A 65 9.31 -8.53 6.24
C THR A 65 9.78 -9.44 5.11
N HIS A 66 9.04 -9.47 3.98
CA HIS A 66 9.35 -10.26 2.78
C HIS A 66 8.89 -9.53 1.51
N ILE A 67 9.58 -9.77 0.39
CA ILE A 67 9.24 -9.20 -0.93
C ILE A 67 7.86 -9.66 -1.41
N GLU A 68 7.51 -10.92 -1.16
CA GLU A 68 6.22 -11.50 -1.60
C GLU A 68 5.03 -10.79 -0.95
N GLN A 69 5.20 -10.30 0.29
CA GLN A 69 4.19 -9.52 1.00
C GLN A 69 3.95 -8.17 0.31
N VAL A 70 5.03 -7.52 -0.15
CA VAL A 70 5.03 -6.23 -0.88
C VAL A 70 4.36 -6.39 -2.24
N GLU A 71 4.70 -7.44 -2.98
CA GLU A 71 4.10 -7.72 -4.30
C GLU A 71 2.61 -8.04 -4.17
N THR A 72 2.25 -8.91 -3.22
CA THR A 72 0.84 -9.28 -2.97
C THR A 72 0.02 -8.05 -2.56
N LEU A 73 0.59 -7.20 -1.69
CA LEU A 73 -0.04 -5.94 -1.31
C LEU A 73 -0.24 -5.00 -2.48
N TYR A 74 0.78 -4.83 -3.33
CA TYR A 74 0.68 -3.98 -4.50
C TYR A 74 -0.44 -4.45 -5.44
N GLU A 75 -0.57 -5.75 -5.66
CA GLU A 75 -1.61 -6.35 -6.51
C GLU A 75 -3.01 -6.19 -5.90
N GLU A 76 -3.19 -6.55 -4.62
CA GLU A 76 -4.47 -6.40 -3.90
C GLU A 76 -4.92 -4.94 -3.83
N LEU A 77 -4.00 -4.02 -3.50
CA LEU A 77 -4.28 -2.58 -3.49
C LEU A 77 -4.67 -2.06 -4.87
N GLY A 78 -4.03 -2.57 -5.93
CA GLY A 78 -4.39 -2.24 -7.31
C GLY A 78 -5.71 -2.85 -7.78
N ASN A 79 -6.19 -3.91 -7.12
CA ASN A 79 -7.46 -4.58 -7.43
C ASN A 79 -8.67 -3.87 -6.82
N LEU A 80 -8.46 -3.00 -5.82
CA LEU A 80 -9.52 -2.21 -5.21
C LEU A 80 -10.19 -1.32 -6.25
N GLU A 81 -11.52 -1.41 -6.41
CA GLU A 81 -12.28 -0.62 -7.40
C GLU A 81 -12.12 0.90 -7.22
N LEU A 82 -11.88 1.32 -5.97
CA LEU A 82 -11.67 2.73 -5.61
C LEU A 82 -10.26 3.22 -5.97
N VAL A 83 -9.29 2.31 -6.14
CA VAL A 83 -7.90 2.64 -6.45
C VAL A 83 -7.75 2.85 -7.95
N ARG A 84 -7.03 3.93 -8.30
CA ARG A 84 -6.70 4.28 -9.68
C ARG A 84 -5.25 4.02 -10.01
N VAL A 85 -4.36 4.30 -9.06
CA VAL A 85 -2.91 4.19 -9.24
C VAL A 85 -2.27 3.81 -7.90
N VAL A 86 -1.32 2.89 -7.91
CA VAL A 86 -0.42 2.60 -6.79
C VAL A 86 1.01 2.90 -7.24
N LEU A 87 1.79 3.56 -6.39
CA LEU A 87 3.16 4.01 -6.61
C LEU A 87 4.06 3.61 -5.45
#